data_AF-A0A9D7XK40-F1
#
_entry.id   AF-A0A9D7XK40-F1
#
_cell.length_a   1.000
_cell.length_b   1.000
_cell.length_c   1.000
_cell.angle_alpha   90.00
_cell.angle_beta   90.00
_cell.angle_gamma   90.00
#
_symmetry.space_group_name_H-M   'P 1'
#
loop_
_entity.id
_entity.type
_entity.pdbx_description
1 polymer ?
#
loop_
_entity_poly.entity_id
_entity_poly.type
_entity_poly.pdbx_seq_one_letter_code
_entity_poly.pdbx_strand_id
1 'polypeptide(L)' 'MGITERILADHAARKNGEGITWFTAGDMARLGIPEALFTVMQTVQHTLRLRKAHQVVESHGCTDRWSVQDAH' A
#
# COMPACT_ATOMS: atom_id res chain seq x y z
N MET A 1 15.09 -1.47 4.00
CA MET A 1 13.68 -1.80 3.71
C MET A 1 13.31 -1.14 2.39
N GLY A 2 12.80 -1.92 1.44
CA GLY A 2 12.24 -1.39 0.20
C GLY A 2 10.86 -0.76 0.45
N ILE A 3 10.30 -0.19 -0.61
CA ILE A 3 9.01 0.51 -0.60
C ILE A 3 7.90 -0.39 -0.03
N THR A 4 7.80 -1.63 -0.51
CA THR A 4 6.79 -2.59 -0.07
C THR A 4 6.87 -2.90 1.42
N GLU A 5 8.06 -3.08 2.00
CA GLU A 5 8.18 -3.34 3.45
C GLU A 5 7.73 -2.14 4.29
N ARG A 6 8.02 -0.91 3.84
CA ARG A 6 7.56 0.30 4.55
C ARG A 6 6.04 0.42 4.52
N ILE A 7 5.43 0.18 3.36
CA ILE A 7 3.99 0.19 3.19
C ILE A 7 3.32 -0.87 4.07
N LEU A 8 3.85 -2.10 4.09
CA LEU A 8 3.29 -3.17 4.91
C LEU A 8 3.46 -2.92 6.41
N ALA A 9 4.58 -2.33 6.82
CA ALA A 9 4.77 -1.92 8.21
C ALA A 9 3.76 -0.82 8.62
N ASP A 10 3.53 0.18 7.76
CA ASP A 10 2.53 1.23 8.01
C ASP A 10 1.10 0.66 8.02
N HIS A 11 0.80 -0.26 7.10
CA HIS A 11 -0.47 -0.98 7.05
C HIS A 11 -0.72 -1.77 8.34
N ALA A 12 0.26 -2.54 8.81
CA ALA A 12 0.13 -3.31 10.05
C ALA A 12 -0.15 -2.40 11.27
N ALA A 13 0.35 -1.16 11.27
CA ALA A 13 0.14 -0.21 12.35
C ALA A 13 -1.17 0.59 12.24
N ARG A 14 -1.73 0.76 11.03
CA ARG A 14 -2.86 1.68 10.76
C ARG A 14 -4.11 1.03 10.20
N LYS A 15 -4.09 -0.27 9.89
CA LYS A 15 -5.28 -0.94 9.36
C LYS A 15 -6.45 -0.77 10.31
N ASN A 16 -7.62 -0.46 9.74
CA ASN A 16 -8.86 -0.34 10.49
C ASN A 16 -9.34 -1.74 10.96
N GLY A 17 -10.50 -1.79 11.62
CA GLY A 17 -11.10 -3.07 12.06
C GLY A 17 -11.44 -4.05 10.94
N GLU A 18 -11.45 -3.59 9.69
CA GLU A 18 -11.68 -4.41 8.48
C GLU A 18 -10.37 -4.86 7.81
N GLY A 19 -9.21 -4.51 8.39
CA GLY A 19 -7.93 -4.86 7.80
C GLY A 19 -7.56 -4.02 6.57
N ILE A 20 -8.06 -2.79 6.48
CA ILE A 20 -7.85 -1.88 5.34
C ILE A 20 -7.04 -0.65 5.77
N THR A 21 -6.06 -0.25 4.95
CA THR A 21 -5.36 1.03 5.07
C THR A 21 -5.36 1.76 3.75
N TRP A 22 -5.73 3.04 3.77
CA TRP A 22 -5.64 3.93 2.60
C TRP A 22 -4.33 4.72 2.61
N PHE A 23 -3.74 4.85 1.43
CA PHE A 23 -2.51 5.56 1.16
C PHE A 23 -2.74 6.67 0.15
N THR A 24 -2.25 7.86 0.51
CA THR A 24 -2.30 9.09 -0.30
C THR A 24 -0.89 9.57 -0.64
N ALA A 25 -0.78 10.60 -1.47
CA ALA A 25 0.52 11.26 -1.71
C ALA A 25 1.15 11.81 -0.42
N GLY A 26 0.34 12.29 0.53
CA GLY A 26 0.81 12.73 1.84
C GLY A 26 1.43 11.60 2.67
N ASP A 27 0.88 10.38 2.57
CA ASP A 27 1.46 9.21 3.20
C ASP A 27 2.81 8.83 2.58
N MET A 28 2.97 8.97 1.27
CA MET A 28 4.25 8.71 0.61
C MET A 28 5.34 9.65 1.14
N ALA A 29 5.02 10.94 1.26
CA ALA A 29 5.92 11.93 1.84
C ALA A 29 6.27 11.59 3.32
N ARG A 30 5.28 11.24 4.13
CA ARG A 30 5.49 10.84 5.54
C ARG A 30 6.38 9.60 5.68
N LEU A 31 6.26 8.65 4.76
CA LEU A 31 7.05 7.41 4.73
C LEU A 31 8.43 7.59 4.07
N GLY A 32 8.74 8.79 3.60
CA GLY A 32 9.98 9.10 2.88
C GLY A 32 10.12 8.28 1.60
N ILE A 33 9.01 8.09 0.87
CA ILE A 33 8.91 7.39 -0.41
C ILE A 33 8.77 8.49 -1.49
N PRO A 34 9.85 8.83 -2.22
CA PRO A 34 9.84 9.92 -3.19
C PRO A 34 9.10 9.60 -4.50
N GLU A 35 8.67 8.36 -4.71
CA GLU A 35 8.01 7.91 -5.92
C GLU A 35 6.56 8.39 -6.03
N ALA A 36 6.08 8.52 -7.28
CA ALA A 36 4.69 8.87 -7.56
C ALA A 36 3.73 7.81 -7.00
N LEU A 37 2.57 8.25 -6.50
CA LEU A 37 1.60 7.41 -5.81
C LEU A 37 1.24 6.11 -6.58
N PHE A 38 1.00 6.23 -7.88
CA PHE A 38 0.68 5.08 -8.74
C PHE A 38 1.88 4.17 -9.00
N THR A 39 3.08 4.73 -9.11
CA THR A 39 4.32 3.93 -9.20
C THR A 39 4.47 3.10 -7.94
N VAL A 40 4.27 3.69 -6.76
CA VAL A 40 4.30 2.97 -5.49
C VAL A 40 3.24 1.86 -5.47
N MET A 41 2.00 2.17 -5.81
CA MET A 41 0.91 1.19 -5.89
C MET A 41 1.29 -0.01 -6.77
N GLN A 42 1.79 0.24 -7.98
CA GLN A 42 2.22 -0.81 -8.91
C GLN A 42 3.40 -1.63 -8.36
N THR A 43 4.40 -0.99 -7.76
CA THR A 43 5.53 -1.68 -7.13
C THR A 43 5.08 -2.59 -5.99
N VAL A 44 4.19 -2.09 -5.11
CA VAL A 44 3.64 -2.86 -3.99
C VAL A 44 2.83 -4.04 -4.52
N GLN A 45 1.89 -3.79 -5.44
CA GLN A 45 1.05 -4.84 -6.04
C GLN A 45 1.90 -5.92 -6.72
N HIS A 46 2.92 -5.53 -7.49
CA HIS A 46 3.83 -6.46 -8.15
C HIS A 46 4.59 -7.32 -7.12
N THR A 47 5.14 -6.69 -6.09
CA THR A 47 5.90 -7.38 -5.04
C THR A 47 5.01 -8.35 -4.25
N LEU A 48 3.79 -7.96 -3.90
CA LEU A 48 2.83 -8.82 -3.18
C LEU A 48 2.47 -10.06 -4.01
N ARG A 49 2.24 -9.88 -5.32
CA ARG A 49 1.99 -11.00 -6.24
C ARG A 49 3.17 -11.96 -6.32
N LEU A 50 4.40 -11.46 -6.44
CA LEU A 50 5.60 -12.30 -6.44
C LEU A 50 5.76 -13.09 -5.15
N ARG A 51 5.40 -12.49 -4.01
CA ARG A 51 5.50 -13.12 -2.69
C ARG A 51 4.32 -14.04 -2.36
N LYS A 52 3.31 -14.13 -3.22
CA LYS A 52 2.02 -14.78 -2.93
C LYS A 52 1.46 -14.32 -1.56
N ALA A 53 1.59 -13.01 -1.30
CA ALA A 53 1.16 -12.42 -0.04
C ALA A 53 -0.38 -12.43 0.06
N HIS A 54 -0.89 -12.44 1.29
CA HIS A 54 -2.32 -12.34 1.55
C HIS A 54 -2.85 -10.92 1.38
N GLN A 55 -2.00 -9.90 1.33
CA GLN A 55 -2.45 -8.53 1.11
C GLN A 55 -2.75 -8.25 -0.36
N VAL A 56 -3.81 -7.49 -0.61
CA VAL A 56 -4.19 -6.98 -1.94
C VAL A 56 -4.14 -5.46 -1.98
N VAL A 57 -3.88 -4.93 -3.18
CA VAL A 57 -3.81 -3.48 -3.45
C VAL A 57 -4.95 -3.10 -4.37
N GLU A 58 -5.73 -2.09 -3.97
CA GLU A 58 -6.91 -1.64 -4.72
C GLU A 58 -7.02 -0.11 -4.75
N SER A 59 -7.26 0.46 -5.94
CA SER A 59 -7.52 1.90 -6.09
C SER A 59 -8.99 2.27 -5.94
N HIS A 60 -9.91 1.29 -6.07
CA HIS A 60 -11.36 1.52 -6.06
C HIS A 60 -11.81 2.65 -7.01
N GLY A 61 -11.14 2.78 -8.16
CA GLY A 61 -11.43 3.84 -9.13
C GLY A 61 -10.95 5.24 -8.75
N CYS A 62 -10.26 5.42 -7.61
CA CYS A 62 -9.66 6.69 -7.22
C CYS A 62 -8.30 6.90 -7.92
N THR A 63 -7.95 8.18 -8.16
CA THR A 63 -6.66 8.55 -8.77
C THR A 63 -5.68 9.20 -7.80
N ASP A 64 -6.16 9.57 -6.63
CA ASP A 64 -5.44 10.29 -5.58
C ASP A 64 -5.13 9.42 -4.35
N ARG A 65 -5.59 8.17 -4.35
CA ARG A 65 -5.40 7.21 -3.27
C ARG A 65 -5.52 5.75 -3.74
N TRP A 66 -4.95 4.85 -2.95
CA TRP A 66 -5.14 3.40 -3.07
C TRP A 66 -5.09 2.77 -1.69
N SER A 67 -5.50 1.51 -1.60
CA SER A 67 -5.61 0.77 -0.33
C SER A 67 -4.76 -0.48 -0.34
N VAL A 68 -4.29 -0.88 0.84
CA VAL A 68 -3.85 -2.24 1.15
C VAL A 68 -4.91 -2.89 2.02
N GLN A 69 -5.29 -4.13 1.70
CA GLN A 69 -6.30 -4.90 2.42
C GLN A 69 -5.75 -6.29 2.71
N ASP A 70 -5.99 -6.83 3.90
CA ASP A 70 -5.75 -8.24 4.17
C ASP A 70 -6.82 -9.07 3.42
N ALA A 71 -6.42 -9.93 2.47
CA ALA A 71 -7.34 -10.88 1.85
C ALA A 71 -7.62 -12.05 2.81
N HIS A 72 -8.89 -12.47 2.84
CA HIS A 72 -9.37 -13.63 3.59
C HIS A 72 -8.89 -14.96 2.99
#